data_AF-A0A925YA64-F1
#
_entry.id   AF-A0A925YA64-F1
#
_cell.length_a   1.000
_cell.length_b   1.000
_cell.length_c   1.000
_cell.angle_alpha   90.00
_cell.angle_beta   90.00
_cell.angle_gamma   90.00
#
_symmetry.space_group_name_H-M   'P 1'
#
loop_
_entity.id
_entity.type
_entity.pdbx_description
1 polymer ?
#
loop_
_entity_poly.entity_id
_entity_poly.type
_entity_poly.pdbx_seq_one_letter_code
_entity_poly.pdbx_strand_id
1 'polypeptide(L)'
;MTPALTDALLAAVSFDDAGLVPVIAQDISTGGVRMFAWANRQALQQTATTGFAHFWSRSRQALWRKGESSGNVLHVRDLRIDCDGDVILYLVDADGPSCHTGHTSCFFRRLDGGNAELVEDDGPPDPAAVVVKRVADVIALRRRERPEKSYVVGLLDAGWPKVLGKISEESGELVEALPEGDAAHTAHEAADLLFHVLVGLEKAGVPVDEVFSQLQRRFGVSGLVEKASRGSPTELPTEPATESAGAPSGKASPNT
;
A
#
# COMPACT_ATOMS: atom_id res chain seq x y z
N MET A 1 4.01 17.08 -19.59
CA MET A 1 5.09 16.46 -20.41
C MET A 1 5.68 17.49 -21.37
N THR A 2 6.86 17.25 -21.93
CA THR A 2 7.39 18.09 -23.02
C THR A 2 6.59 17.85 -24.31
N PRO A 3 6.53 18.82 -25.24
CA PRO A 3 5.85 18.61 -26.54
C PRO A 3 6.35 17.37 -27.28
N ALA A 4 7.67 17.12 -27.28
CA ALA A 4 8.26 15.95 -27.91
C ALA A 4 7.77 14.61 -27.34
N LEU A 5 7.54 14.54 -26.03
CA LEU A 5 6.97 13.33 -25.40
C LEU A 5 5.49 13.14 -25.78
N THR A 6 4.73 14.24 -25.86
CA THR A 6 3.35 14.20 -26.32
C THR A 6 3.26 13.72 -27.76
N ASP A 7 4.13 14.19 -28.65
CA ASP A 7 4.13 13.76 -30.06
C ASP A 7 4.51 12.28 -30.19
N ALA A 8 5.49 11.81 -29.41
CA ALA A 8 5.88 10.40 -29.37
C ALA A 8 4.71 9.50 -28.91
N LEU A 9 4.00 9.90 -27.86
CA LEU A 9 2.78 9.21 -27.40
C LEU A 9 1.75 9.12 -28.52
N LEU A 10 1.42 10.24 -29.15
CA LEU A 10 0.37 10.28 -30.19
C LEU A 10 0.74 9.55 -31.49
N ALA A 11 2.03 9.35 -31.75
CA ALA A 11 2.53 8.57 -32.88
C ALA A 11 2.48 7.06 -32.61
N ALA A 12 2.56 6.64 -31.35
CA ALA A 12 2.52 5.24 -30.94
C ALA A 12 1.09 4.68 -30.75
N VAL A 13 0.06 5.54 -30.72
CA VAL A 13 -1.33 5.13 -30.48
C VAL A 13 -2.03 4.76 -31.79
N SER A 14 -2.64 3.58 -31.80
CA SER A 14 -3.53 3.07 -32.83
C SER A 14 -4.97 3.47 -32.51
N PHE A 15 -5.46 4.53 -33.16
CA PHE A 15 -6.86 4.93 -33.03
C PHE A 15 -7.76 4.09 -33.94
N ASP A 16 -8.97 3.79 -33.47
CA ASP A 16 -10.01 3.13 -34.27
C ASP A 16 -10.53 4.02 -35.43
N ASP A 17 -11.43 3.48 -36.25
CA ASP A 17 -12.03 4.19 -37.38
C ASP A 17 -12.81 5.47 -36.98
N ALA A 18 -13.21 5.57 -35.71
CA ALA A 18 -13.86 6.75 -35.14
C ALA A 18 -12.85 7.76 -34.56
N GLY A 19 -11.55 7.50 -34.67
CA GLY A 19 -10.48 8.32 -34.12
C GLY A 19 -10.38 8.24 -32.59
N LEU A 20 -10.83 7.12 -32.00
CA LEU A 20 -10.88 6.89 -30.57
C LEU A 20 -9.93 5.76 -30.16
N VAL A 21 -9.49 5.81 -28.91
CA VAL A 21 -8.74 4.73 -28.25
C VAL A 21 -9.36 4.46 -26.87
N PRO A 22 -9.53 3.19 -26.46
CA PRO A 22 -9.90 2.85 -25.11
C PRO A 22 -8.82 3.27 -24.11
N VAL A 23 -9.26 3.78 -22.96
CA VAL A 23 -8.39 4.16 -21.85
C VAL A 23 -8.89 3.51 -20.56
N ILE A 24 -7.98 2.81 -19.88
CA ILE A 24 -8.18 2.29 -18.54
C ILE A 24 -7.49 3.23 -17.57
N ALA A 25 -8.21 3.75 -16.58
CA ALA A 25 -7.61 4.46 -15.46
C ALA A 25 -7.45 3.49 -14.28
N GLN A 26 -6.22 3.36 -13.79
CA GLN A 26 -5.85 2.49 -12.67
C GLN A 26 -5.16 3.31 -11.61
N ASP A 27 -5.51 3.07 -10.36
CA ASP A 27 -4.83 3.70 -9.24
C ASP A 27 -3.37 3.25 -9.18
N ILE A 28 -2.43 4.20 -9.14
CA ILE A 28 -1.01 3.86 -9.11
C ILE A 28 -0.58 3.29 -7.76
N SER A 29 -1.26 3.66 -6.68
CA SER A 29 -0.94 3.20 -5.32
C SER A 29 -1.58 1.86 -5.02
N THR A 30 -2.77 1.60 -5.56
CA THR A 30 -3.51 0.37 -5.29
C THR A 30 -3.53 -0.63 -6.42
N GLY A 31 -3.21 -0.26 -7.65
CA GLY A 31 -3.44 -1.13 -8.80
C GLY A 31 -4.93 -1.43 -9.06
N GLY A 32 -5.85 -0.82 -8.31
CA GLY A 32 -7.29 -0.96 -8.52
C GLY A 32 -7.72 -0.23 -9.79
N VAL A 33 -8.47 -0.91 -10.66
CA VAL A 33 -9.05 -0.27 -11.85
C VAL A 33 -10.16 0.69 -11.40
N ARG A 34 -9.99 1.98 -11.73
CA ARG A 34 -10.92 3.06 -11.37
C ARG A 34 -12.06 3.17 -12.37
N MET A 35 -11.73 3.26 -13.66
CA MET A 35 -12.73 3.43 -14.71
C MET A 35 -12.19 3.10 -16.10
N PHE A 36 -13.12 2.93 -17.03
CA PHE A 36 -12.88 2.86 -18.46
C PHE A 36 -13.53 4.07 -19.15
N ALA A 37 -12.86 4.67 -20.13
CA ALA A 37 -13.42 5.68 -21.01
C ALA A 37 -12.71 5.72 -22.35
N TRP A 38 -13.26 6.46 -23.31
CA TRP A 38 -12.63 6.69 -24.61
C TRP A 38 -11.81 7.98 -24.59
N ALA A 39 -10.72 8.03 -25.34
CA ALA A 39 -9.98 9.24 -25.63
C ALA A 39 -9.83 9.39 -27.15
N ASN A 40 -9.88 10.63 -27.65
CA ASN A 40 -9.42 10.96 -28.99
C ASN A 40 -8.03 11.62 -28.90
N ARG A 41 -7.43 11.94 -30.05
CA ARG A 41 -6.14 12.64 -30.12
C ARG A 41 -6.08 13.89 -29.24
N GLN A 42 -7.14 14.70 -29.23
CA GLN A 42 -7.20 15.92 -28.42
C GLN A 42 -7.22 15.62 -26.91
N ALA A 43 -7.94 14.58 -26.48
CA ALA A 43 -7.98 14.17 -25.08
C ALA A 43 -6.61 13.69 -24.58
N LEU A 44 -5.86 12.93 -25.40
CA LEU A 44 -4.49 12.52 -25.05
C LEU A 44 -3.53 13.71 -24.97
N GLN A 45 -3.63 14.65 -25.92
CA GLN A 45 -2.85 15.89 -25.89
C GLN A 45 -3.08 16.69 -24.61
N GLN A 46 -4.35 16.88 -24.23
CA GLN A 46 -4.71 17.60 -23.01
C GLN A 46 -4.22 16.85 -21.78
N THR A 47 -4.39 15.52 -21.74
CA THR A 47 -3.88 14.69 -20.64
C THR A 47 -2.38 14.84 -20.44
N ALA A 48 -1.59 14.70 -21.51
CA ALA A 48 -0.13 14.83 -21.47
C ALA A 48 0.34 16.25 -21.11
N THR A 49 -0.44 17.26 -21.48
CA THR A 49 -0.14 18.68 -21.22
C THR A 49 -0.46 19.06 -19.78
N THR A 50 -1.66 18.73 -19.30
CA THR A 50 -2.14 19.22 -17.99
C THR A 50 -1.82 18.28 -16.84
N GLY A 51 -1.50 17.01 -17.10
CA GLY A 51 -1.35 15.98 -16.07
C GLY A 51 -2.68 15.54 -15.41
N PHE A 52 -3.81 15.85 -16.03
CA PHE A 52 -5.14 15.44 -15.55
C PHE A 52 -5.81 14.53 -16.58
N ALA A 53 -6.57 13.54 -16.13
CA ALA A 53 -7.25 12.64 -17.04
C ALA A 53 -8.33 13.38 -17.86
N HIS A 54 -8.10 13.48 -19.16
CA HIS A 54 -9.07 13.95 -20.14
C HIS A 54 -9.56 12.79 -21.00
N PHE A 55 -10.84 12.84 -21.35
CA PHE A 55 -11.54 11.81 -22.10
C PHE A 55 -12.44 12.43 -23.16
N TRP A 56 -12.88 11.61 -24.10
CA TRP A 56 -13.86 11.94 -25.12
C TRP A 56 -15.20 11.26 -24.83
N SER A 57 -16.26 12.05 -24.74
CA SER A 57 -17.62 11.52 -24.59
C SER A 57 -18.20 11.20 -25.95
N ARG A 58 -18.41 9.91 -26.26
CA ARG A 58 -19.04 9.48 -27.53
C ARG A 58 -20.48 9.98 -27.68
N SER A 59 -21.23 10.08 -26.59
CA SER A 59 -22.61 10.57 -26.63
C SER A 59 -22.70 12.08 -26.80
N ARG A 60 -21.85 12.83 -26.11
CA ARG A 60 -21.83 14.30 -26.19
C ARG A 60 -20.98 14.85 -27.34
N GLN A 61 -20.17 13.99 -27.96
CA GLN A 61 -19.17 14.37 -28.96
C GLN A 61 -18.30 15.54 -28.46
N ALA A 62 -17.82 15.41 -27.22
CA ALA A 62 -17.14 16.48 -26.52
C ALA A 62 -16.00 15.97 -25.64
N LEU A 63 -14.94 16.77 -25.59
CA LEU A 63 -13.86 16.64 -24.63
C LEU A 63 -14.38 16.93 -23.22
N TRP A 64 -13.92 16.19 -22.22
CA TRP A 64 -14.17 16.52 -20.82
C TRP A 64 -13.01 16.09 -19.94
N ARG A 65 -12.78 16.84 -18.86
CA ARG A 65 -11.80 16.51 -17.82
C ARG A 65 -12.50 15.77 -16.67
N LYS A 66 -11.96 14.63 -16.23
CA LYS A 66 -12.52 13.91 -15.09
C LYS A 66 -12.51 14.77 -13.85
N GLY A 67 -13.66 14.88 -13.19
CA GLY A 67 -13.82 15.66 -11.96
C GLY A 67 -14.06 17.15 -12.16
N GLU A 68 -14.20 17.63 -13.40
CA GLU A 68 -14.41 19.07 -13.67
C GLU A 68 -15.59 19.67 -12.90
N SER A 69 -16.68 18.93 -12.74
CA SER A 69 -17.85 19.38 -11.96
C SER A 69 -17.83 18.93 -10.50
N SER A 70 -17.23 17.78 -10.20
CA SER A 70 -17.33 17.15 -8.88
C SER A 70 -16.13 17.36 -7.96
N GLY A 71 -15.02 17.88 -8.47
CA GLY A 71 -13.74 17.96 -7.74
C GLY A 71 -12.95 16.65 -7.69
N ASN A 72 -13.60 15.50 -7.91
CA ASN A 72 -12.95 14.17 -7.95
C ASN A 72 -12.12 13.98 -9.24
N VAL A 73 -11.00 14.71 -9.33
CA VAL A 73 -10.07 14.65 -10.45
C VAL A 73 -9.15 13.42 -10.37
N LEU A 74 -8.57 13.05 -11.50
CA LEU A 74 -7.55 12.02 -11.59
C LEU A 74 -6.25 12.66 -12.09
N HIS A 75 -5.22 12.66 -11.25
CA HIS A 75 -3.89 13.13 -11.58
C HIS A 75 -3.13 12.02 -12.28
N VAL A 76 -2.81 12.22 -13.56
CA VAL A 76 -2.08 11.22 -14.35
C VAL A 76 -0.60 11.30 -13.99
N ARG A 77 -0.08 10.22 -13.42
CA ARG A 77 1.32 10.06 -13.04
C ARG A 77 2.14 9.39 -14.12
N ASP A 78 1.51 8.49 -14.87
CA ASP A 78 2.16 7.77 -15.95
C ASP A 78 1.15 7.35 -17.03
N LEU A 79 1.65 7.19 -18.25
CA LEU A 79 0.91 6.79 -19.43
C LEU A 79 1.58 5.58 -20.05
N ARG A 80 0.89 4.44 -20.07
CA ARG A 80 1.37 3.21 -20.70
C ARG A 80 0.50 2.87 -21.90
N ILE A 81 1.13 2.36 -22.93
CA ILE A 81 0.46 1.86 -24.13
C ILE A 81 0.68 0.35 -24.15
N ASP A 82 -0.30 -0.42 -24.58
CA ASP A 82 -0.15 -1.86 -24.76
C ASP A 82 0.69 -2.21 -26.00
N CYS A 83 0.75 -3.50 -26.34
CA CYS A 83 1.75 -4.02 -27.28
C CYS A 83 1.47 -3.68 -28.75
N ASP A 84 0.20 -3.47 -29.12
CA ASP A 84 -0.27 -3.10 -30.46
C ASP A 84 -0.80 -1.66 -30.55
N GLY A 85 -0.79 -0.93 -29.43
CA GLY A 85 -1.01 0.51 -29.42
C GLY A 85 -2.48 0.90 -29.31
N ASP A 86 -3.39 -0.06 -29.18
CA ASP A 86 -4.83 0.17 -29.27
C ASP A 86 -5.52 0.29 -27.90
N VAL A 87 -4.77 0.16 -26.80
CA VAL A 87 -5.24 0.52 -25.44
C VAL A 87 -4.21 1.36 -24.69
N ILE A 88 -4.70 2.34 -23.94
CA ILE A 88 -3.85 3.16 -23.04
C ILE A 88 -4.25 2.92 -21.59
N LEU A 89 -3.24 2.73 -20.74
CA LEU A 89 -3.38 2.70 -19.30
C LEU A 89 -2.89 4.02 -18.70
N TYR A 90 -3.81 4.71 -18.02
CA TYR A 90 -3.50 5.86 -17.18
C TYR A 90 -3.25 5.36 -15.76
N LEU A 91 -2.03 5.54 -15.26
CA LEU A 91 -1.74 5.36 -13.84
C LEU A 91 -2.01 6.69 -13.13
N VAL A 92 -2.94 6.68 -12.18
CA VAL A 92 -3.50 7.90 -11.59
C VAL A 92 -3.47 7.91 -10.07
N ASP A 93 -3.33 9.11 -9.49
CA ASP A 93 -3.80 9.40 -8.13
C ASP A 93 -5.20 10.02 -8.20
N ALA A 94 -6.13 9.53 -7.41
CA ALA A 94 -7.52 10.01 -7.39
C ALA A 94 -7.81 10.86 -6.15
N ASP A 95 -8.41 12.05 -6.34
CA ASP A 95 -8.80 12.94 -5.23
C ASP A 95 -10.13 12.53 -4.58
N GLY A 96 -10.78 11.48 -5.08
CA GLY A 96 -12.06 10.98 -4.56
C GLY A 96 -12.67 9.89 -5.45
N PRO A 97 -13.96 9.57 -5.27
CA PRO A 97 -14.67 8.57 -6.06
C PRO A 97 -14.58 8.81 -7.57
N SER A 98 -14.24 7.76 -8.31
CA SER A 98 -14.21 7.82 -9.77
C SER A 98 -15.60 7.70 -10.38
N CYS A 99 -16.52 6.98 -9.73
CA CYS A 99 -17.88 6.83 -10.22
C CYS A 99 -18.76 8.03 -9.83
N HIS A 100 -19.69 8.40 -10.71
CA HIS A 100 -20.68 9.44 -10.44
C HIS A 100 -21.74 9.02 -9.40
N THR A 101 -21.82 7.72 -9.07
CA THR A 101 -22.70 7.19 -8.02
C THR A 101 -22.08 7.27 -6.61
N GLY A 102 -20.83 7.73 -6.50
CA GLY A 102 -20.12 7.83 -5.23
C GLY A 102 -19.16 6.68 -4.94
N HIS A 103 -19.16 5.62 -5.75
CA HIS A 103 -18.23 4.50 -5.60
C HIS A 103 -16.80 4.83 -6.07
N THR A 104 -15.83 4.23 -5.39
CA THR A 104 -14.39 4.31 -5.65
C THR A 104 -14.05 3.92 -7.09
N SER A 105 -14.70 2.87 -7.62
CA SER A 105 -14.54 2.36 -8.99
C SER A 105 -15.88 2.34 -9.73
N CYS A 106 -15.84 2.47 -11.07
CA CYS A 106 -17.00 2.19 -11.92
C CYS A 106 -17.36 0.69 -11.97
N PHE A 107 -16.45 -0.18 -11.56
CA PHE A 107 -16.61 -1.64 -11.56
C PHE A 107 -17.14 -2.17 -10.22
N PHE A 108 -18.10 -1.44 -9.63
CA PHE A 108 -18.68 -1.71 -8.31
C PHE A 108 -19.78 -2.78 -8.29
N ARG A 109 -20.05 -3.41 -9.44
CA ARG A 109 -21.02 -4.51 -9.57
C ARG A 109 -20.28 -5.79 -9.88
N ARG A 110 -20.51 -6.84 -9.09
CA ARG A 110 -19.92 -8.17 -9.30
C ARG A 110 -20.98 -9.26 -9.32
N LEU A 111 -20.66 -10.37 -9.96
CA LEU A 111 -21.47 -11.59 -9.90
C LEU A 111 -21.22 -12.29 -8.56
N ASP A 112 -22.28 -12.56 -7.81
CA ASP A 112 -22.24 -13.44 -6.66
C ASP A 112 -22.39 -14.89 -7.11
N GLY A 113 -21.30 -15.66 -7.04
CA GLY A 113 -21.26 -17.07 -7.45
C GLY A 113 -22.15 -17.99 -6.60
N GLY A 114 -22.56 -17.56 -5.40
CA GLY A 114 -23.46 -18.33 -4.55
C GLY A 114 -24.93 -18.26 -4.98
N ASN A 115 -25.35 -17.10 -5.49
CA ASN A 115 -26.77 -16.81 -5.76
C ASN A 115 -27.06 -16.48 -7.24
N ALA A 116 -26.04 -16.42 -8.10
CA ALA A 116 -26.15 -16.01 -9.51
C ALA A 116 -26.81 -14.62 -9.70
N GLU A 117 -26.62 -13.72 -8.73
CA GLU A 117 -27.14 -12.36 -8.74
C GLU A 117 -26.01 -11.33 -8.90
N LEU A 118 -26.36 -10.13 -9.39
CA LEU A 118 -25.45 -8.98 -9.35
C LEU A 118 -25.59 -8.28 -8.01
N VAL A 119 -24.46 -8.16 -7.30
CA VAL A 119 -24.37 -7.41 -6.04
C VAL A 119 -23.47 -6.19 -6.22
N GLU A 120 -23.70 -5.17 -5.40
CA GLU A 120 -22.92 -3.94 -5.36
C GLU A 120 -21.94 -3.95 -4.18
N ASP A 121 -20.73 -3.45 -4.42
CA ASP A 121 -19.69 -3.15 -3.43
C ASP A 121 -19.00 -1.82 -3.80
N ASP A 122 -17.77 -1.55 -3.34
CA ASP A 122 -17.04 -0.32 -3.70
C ASP A 122 -16.03 -0.53 -4.86
N GLY A 123 -16.12 -1.65 -5.58
CA GLY A 123 -15.21 -2.05 -6.64
C GLY A 123 -14.28 -3.21 -6.25
N PRO A 124 -13.42 -3.63 -7.19
CA PRO A 124 -12.45 -4.69 -6.93
C PRO A 124 -11.62 -4.36 -5.68
N PRO A 125 -11.41 -5.33 -4.76
CA PRO A 125 -10.57 -5.09 -3.60
C PRO A 125 -9.15 -4.76 -4.08
N ASP A 126 -8.46 -3.91 -3.33
CA ASP A 126 -7.05 -3.69 -3.61
C ASP A 126 -6.29 -5.03 -3.50
N PRO A 127 -5.27 -5.28 -4.34
CA PRO A 127 -4.36 -6.41 -4.16
C PRO A 127 -3.87 -6.48 -2.72
N ALA A 128 -3.77 -7.68 -2.13
CA ALA A 128 -3.47 -7.85 -0.70
C ALA A 128 -2.23 -7.07 -0.20
N ALA A 129 -1.23 -6.84 -1.06
CA ALA A 129 -0.04 -6.03 -0.77
C ALA A 129 -0.35 -4.53 -0.49
N VAL A 130 -1.44 -4.02 -1.05
CA VAL A 130 -1.85 -2.61 -0.93
C VAL A 130 -2.56 -2.34 0.38
N VAL A 131 -3.27 -3.31 0.95
CA VAL A 131 -3.95 -3.12 2.24
C VAL A 131 -2.95 -2.70 3.31
N VAL A 132 -1.81 -3.39 3.37
CA VAL A 132 -0.70 -3.05 4.29
C VAL A 132 -0.17 -1.64 4.00
N LYS A 133 -0.01 -1.27 2.73
CA LYS A 133 0.41 0.09 2.35
C LYS A 133 -0.62 1.15 2.80
N ARG A 134 -1.91 0.93 2.55
CA ARG A 134 -2.99 1.84 2.95
C ARG A 134 -3.04 2.02 4.47
N VAL A 135 -2.86 0.95 5.23
CA VAL A 135 -2.77 1.02 6.71
C VAL A 135 -1.58 1.89 7.11
N ALA A 136 -0.41 1.70 6.50
CA ALA A 136 0.77 2.53 6.74
C ALA A 136 0.54 4.01 6.39
N ASP A 137 -0.08 4.29 5.24
CA ASP A 137 -0.41 5.66 4.81
C ASP A 137 -1.37 6.34 5.80
N VAL A 138 -2.37 5.62 6.32
CA VAL A 138 -3.29 6.11 7.37
C VAL A 138 -2.56 6.35 8.70
N ILE A 139 -1.60 5.50 9.07
CA ILE A 139 -0.78 5.68 10.27
C ILE A 139 0.07 6.96 10.13
N ALA A 140 0.74 7.17 8.99
CA ALA A 140 1.51 8.37 8.70
C ALA A 140 0.63 9.63 8.69
N LEU A 141 -0.56 9.55 8.10
CA LEU A 141 -1.57 10.61 8.13
C LEU A 141 -1.94 11.00 9.56
N ARG A 142 -2.24 10.02 10.42
CA ARG A 142 -2.59 10.25 11.83
C ARG A 142 -1.45 10.83 12.64
N ARG A 143 -0.19 10.46 12.36
CA ARG A 143 0.99 11.09 12.98
C ARG A 143 1.07 12.57 12.64
N ARG A 144 0.81 12.94 11.38
CA ARG A 144 0.88 14.32 10.90
C ARG A 144 -0.28 15.18 11.43
N GLU A 145 -1.50 14.69 11.31
CA GLU A 145 -2.71 15.48 11.60
C GLU A 145 -3.14 15.42 13.06
N ARG A 146 -2.66 14.42 13.80
CA ARG A 146 -2.86 14.26 15.24
C ARG A 146 -4.31 14.45 15.72
N PRO A 147 -5.30 13.73 15.16
CA PRO A 147 -6.69 13.84 15.60
C PRO A 147 -6.87 13.38 17.06
N GLU A 148 -7.72 14.09 17.82
CA GLU A 148 -7.85 13.93 19.28
C GLU A 148 -8.18 12.51 19.75
N LYS A 149 -8.97 11.74 18.99
CA LYS A 149 -9.41 10.37 19.33
C LYS A 149 -8.74 9.33 18.44
N SER A 150 -7.42 9.31 18.42
CA SER A 150 -6.64 8.38 17.60
C SER A 150 -5.82 7.42 18.44
N TYR A 151 -6.13 6.13 18.32
CA TYR A 151 -5.34 5.06 18.92
C TYR A 151 -3.87 5.12 18.50
N VAL A 152 -3.61 5.38 17.21
CA VAL A 152 -2.25 5.53 16.66
C VAL A 152 -1.50 6.68 17.34
N VAL A 153 -2.15 7.83 17.53
CA VAL A 153 -1.52 8.99 18.20
C VAL A 153 -1.19 8.63 19.65
N GLY A 154 -2.11 7.96 20.36
CA GLY A 154 -1.87 7.49 21.73
C GLY A 154 -0.68 6.53 21.83
N LEU A 155 -0.53 5.58 20.90
CA LEU A 155 0.62 4.68 20.85
C LEU A 155 1.93 5.44 20.60
N LEU A 156 1.93 6.37 19.65
CA LEU A 156 3.13 7.15 19.29
C LEU A 156 3.60 8.03 20.45
N ASP A 157 2.66 8.67 21.16
CA ASP A 157 2.91 9.57 22.28
C ASP A 157 3.38 8.84 23.53
N ALA A 158 2.86 7.63 23.78
CA ALA A 158 3.29 6.77 24.87
C ALA A 158 4.75 6.28 24.73
N GLY A 159 5.37 6.47 23.57
CA GLY A 159 6.78 6.22 23.35
C GLY A 159 7.12 4.76 23.04
N TRP A 160 8.42 4.48 22.91
CA TRP A 160 8.94 3.17 22.52
C TRP A 160 8.49 2.02 23.45
N PRO A 161 8.44 2.18 24.79
CA PRO A 161 8.01 1.08 25.67
C PRO A 161 6.61 0.56 25.34
N LYS A 162 5.65 1.44 25.04
CA LYS A 162 4.28 1.02 24.70
C LYS A 162 4.20 0.34 23.33
N VAL A 163 4.90 0.90 22.33
CA VAL A 163 4.91 0.35 20.96
C VAL A 163 5.58 -1.02 20.93
N LEU A 164 6.77 -1.16 21.52
CA LEU A 164 7.48 -2.45 21.59
C LEU A 164 6.74 -3.48 22.44
N GLY A 165 6.07 -3.02 23.51
CA GLY A 165 5.21 -3.87 24.34
C GLY A 165 4.09 -4.49 23.53
N LYS A 166 3.35 -3.70 22.73
CA LYS A 166 2.31 -4.23 21.84
C LYS A 166 2.88 -5.20 20.81
N ILE A 167 3.98 -4.85 20.12
CA ILE A 167 4.61 -5.78 19.16
C ILE A 167 4.97 -7.14 19.81
N SER A 168 5.45 -7.12 21.05
CA SER A 168 5.82 -8.34 21.77
C SER A 168 4.60 -9.14 22.21
N GLU A 169 3.53 -8.47 22.65
CA GLU A 169 2.24 -9.05 23.03
C GLU A 169 1.60 -9.78 21.84
N GLU A 170 1.37 -9.08 20.72
CA GLU A 170 0.74 -9.67 19.52
C GLU A 170 1.60 -10.78 18.91
N SER A 171 2.93 -10.67 19.02
CA SER A 171 3.83 -11.73 18.58
C SER A 171 3.69 -12.99 19.45
N GLY A 172 3.38 -12.84 20.73
CA GLY A 172 3.09 -13.96 21.62
C GLY A 172 1.75 -14.60 21.27
N GLU A 173 0.71 -13.78 21.11
CA GLU A 173 -0.64 -14.23 20.76
C GLU A 173 -0.67 -14.97 19.42
N LEU A 174 0.04 -14.46 18.40
CA LEU A 174 0.17 -15.17 17.12
C LEU A 174 0.91 -16.52 17.27
N VAL A 175 1.96 -16.59 18.09
CA VAL A 175 2.69 -17.84 18.33
C VAL A 175 1.80 -18.88 18.99
N GLU A 176 0.91 -18.45 19.88
CA GLU A 176 -0.07 -19.31 20.56
C GLU A 176 -1.20 -19.75 19.61
N ALA A 177 -1.71 -18.85 18.76
CA ALA A 177 -2.81 -19.13 17.84
C ALA A 177 -2.45 -20.08 16.68
N LEU A 178 -1.21 -19.99 16.16
CA LEU A 178 -0.75 -20.77 15.01
C LEU A 178 -0.98 -22.29 15.11
N PRO A 179 -0.64 -22.99 16.21
CA PRO A 179 -0.86 -24.43 16.35
C PRO A 179 -2.33 -24.84 16.58
N GLU A 180 -3.24 -23.92 16.90
CA GLU A 180 -4.64 -24.23 17.24
C GLU A 180 -5.46 -24.69 16.02
N GLY A 181 -5.04 -24.29 14.81
CA GLY A 181 -5.75 -24.60 13.56
C GLY A 181 -7.01 -23.74 13.33
N ASP A 182 -7.26 -22.73 14.16
CA ASP A 182 -8.28 -21.72 13.91
C ASP A 182 -7.73 -20.63 12.99
N ALA A 183 -8.12 -20.68 11.71
CA ALA A 183 -7.67 -19.75 10.70
C ALA A 183 -8.16 -18.31 10.94
N ALA A 184 -9.35 -18.12 11.53
CA ALA A 184 -9.89 -16.79 11.77
C ALA A 184 -9.16 -16.11 12.93
N HIS A 185 -8.94 -16.84 14.02
CA HIS A 185 -8.14 -16.38 15.16
C HIS A 185 -6.70 -16.08 14.73
N THR A 186 -6.04 -17.02 14.04
CA THR A 186 -4.67 -16.81 13.54
C THR A 186 -4.56 -15.58 12.64
N ALA A 187 -5.54 -15.35 11.76
CA ALA A 187 -5.55 -14.18 10.89
C ALA A 187 -5.75 -12.87 11.67
N HIS A 188 -6.50 -12.90 12.77
CA HIS A 188 -6.69 -11.75 13.67
C HIS A 188 -5.37 -11.35 14.33
N GLU A 189 -4.69 -12.29 14.99
CA GLU A 189 -3.41 -12.04 15.67
C GLU A 189 -2.31 -11.60 14.70
N ALA A 190 -2.29 -12.20 13.50
CA ALA A 190 -1.36 -11.79 12.45
C ALA A 190 -1.62 -10.36 11.97
N ALA A 191 -2.88 -9.94 11.87
CA ALA A 191 -3.24 -8.58 11.47
C ALA A 191 -2.85 -7.55 12.54
N ASP A 192 -3.06 -7.87 13.82
CA ASP A 192 -2.70 -6.97 14.93
C ASP A 192 -1.19 -6.83 15.07
N LEU A 193 -0.43 -7.93 14.95
CA LEU A 193 1.03 -7.87 14.89
C LEU A 193 1.52 -6.99 13.72
N LEU A 194 0.98 -7.20 12.52
CA LEU A 194 1.33 -6.38 11.35
C LEU A 194 1.02 -4.91 11.59
N PHE A 195 -0.15 -4.58 12.13
CA PHE A 195 -0.54 -3.22 12.46
C PHE A 195 0.46 -2.56 13.42
N HIS A 196 0.81 -3.25 14.51
CA HIS A 196 1.73 -2.72 15.51
C HIS A 196 3.17 -2.58 15.00
N VAL A 197 3.62 -3.47 14.12
CA VAL A 197 4.88 -3.32 13.39
C VAL A 197 4.87 -2.07 12.51
N LEU A 198 3.79 -1.81 11.76
CA LEU A 198 3.66 -0.59 10.93
C LEU A 198 3.71 0.70 11.77
N VAL A 199 3.07 0.71 12.96
CA VAL A 199 3.19 1.85 13.90
C VAL A 199 4.63 2.04 14.36
N GLY A 200 5.35 0.94 14.65
CA GLY A 200 6.77 0.96 15.00
C GLY A 200 7.66 1.52 13.89
N LEU A 201 7.43 1.10 12.63
CA LEU A 201 8.15 1.59 11.46
C LEU A 201 7.94 3.08 11.24
N GLU A 202 6.69 3.55 11.29
CA GLU A 202 6.39 4.98 11.20
C GLU A 202 7.11 5.75 12.30
N LYS A 203 7.05 5.28 13.56
CA LYS A 203 7.76 5.93 14.68
C LYS A 203 9.28 6.00 14.46
N ALA A 204 9.87 4.96 13.86
CA ALA A 204 11.29 4.91 13.49
C ALA A 204 11.63 5.79 12.27
N GLY A 205 10.62 6.30 11.55
CA GLY A 205 10.82 7.04 10.29
C GLY A 205 11.19 6.15 9.12
N VAL A 206 10.80 4.88 9.15
CA VAL A 206 11.06 3.90 8.09
C VAL A 206 9.79 3.75 7.24
N PRO A 207 9.80 4.15 5.96
CA PRO A 207 8.67 3.96 5.06
C PRO A 207 8.37 2.46 4.86
N VAL A 208 7.10 2.09 4.79
CA VAL A 208 6.71 0.68 4.52
C VAL A 208 7.22 0.18 3.16
N ASP A 209 7.40 1.09 2.19
CA ASP A 209 7.95 0.77 0.86
C ASP A 209 9.37 0.20 0.93
N GLU A 210 10.17 0.59 1.94
CA GLU A 210 11.49 0.01 2.19
C GLU A 210 11.38 -1.46 2.63
N VAL A 211 10.37 -1.80 3.45
CA VAL A 211 10.12 -3.19 3.87
C VAL A 211 9.68 -4.04 2.67
N PHE A 212 8.78 -3.52 1.84
CA PHE A 212 8.37 -4.21 0.62
C PHE A 212 9.53 -4.39 -0.36
N SER A 213 10.41 -3.40 -0.48
CA SER A 213 11.64 -3.52 -1.28
C SER A 213 12.54 -4.66 -0.77
N GLN A 214 12.64 -4.84 0.55
CA GLN A 214 13.37 -5.97 1.13
C GLN A 214 12.70 -7.32 0.87
N LEU A 215 11.37 -7.40 0.89
CA LEU A 215 10.64 -8.62 0.56
C LEU A 215 10.73 -8.96 -0.93
N GLN A 216 10.60 -7.96 -1.80
CA GLN A 216 10.69 -8.10 -3.26
C GLN A 216 12.06 -8.64 -3.69
N ARG A 217 13.15 -8.20 -3.06
CA ARG A 217 14.50 -8.74 -3.32
C ARG A 217 14.62 -10.25 -3.08
N ARG A 218 13.75 -10.81 -2.23
CA ARG A 218 13.73 -12.25 -1.89
C ARG A 218 12.76 -13.03 -2.78
N PHE A 219 11.96 -12.34 -3.58
CA PHE A 219 11.02 -12.97 -4.50
C PHE A 219 11.80 -13.67 -5.62
N GLY A 220 11.63 -14.98 -5.76
CA GLY A 220 12.35 -15.81 -6.75
C GLY A 220 13.75 -16.27 -6.34
N VAL A 221 14.22 -15.94 -5.14
CA VAL A 221 15.47 -16.46 -4.56
C VAL A 221 15.11 -17.39 -3.40
N SER A 222 15.57 -18.65 -3.42
CA SER A 222 15.28 -19.57 -2.32
C SER A 222 15.87 -19.03 -1.00
N GLY A 223 15.15 -19.18 0.12
CA GLY A 223 15.60 -18.65 1.42
C GLY A 223 16.96 -19.19 1.88
N LEU A 224 17.40 -20.34 1.35
CA LEU A 224 18.72 -20.91 1.59
C LEU A 224 19.83 -20.14 0.85
N VAL A 225 19.58 -19.73 -0.40
CA VAL A 225 20.51 -18.91 -1.20
C VAL A 225 20.61 -17.50 -0.63
N GLU A 226 19.48 -16.94 -0.18
CA GLU A 226 19.41 -15.64 0.49
C GLU A 226 20.21 -15.64 1.79
N LYS A 227 20.02 -16.66 2.65
CA LYS A 227 20.76 -16.82 3.91
C LYS A 227 22.28 -17.00 3.70
N ALA A 228 22.69 -17.72 2.65
CA ALA A 228 24.11 -17.88 2.30
C ALA A 228 24.78 -16.58 1.85
N SER A 229 24.01 -15.63 1.27
CA SER A 229 24.53 -14.34 0.81
C SER A 229 24.76 -13.30 1.93
N ARG A 230 24.20 -13.52 3.13
CA ARG A 230 24.27 -12.54 4.24
C ARG A 230 25.57 -12.59 5.06
N GLY A 231 26.44 -13.58 4.84
CA GLY A 231 27.55 -13.87 5.73
C GLY A 231 27.05 -14.37 7.10
N SER A 232 27.80 -15.28 7.72
CA SER A 232 27.44 -15.81 9.05
C SER A 232 27.33 -14.67 10.07
N PRO A 233 26.39 -14.74 11.04
CA PRO A 233 26.40 -13.81 12.16
C PRO A 233 27.75 -13.89 12.87
N THR A 234 28.44 -12.76 13.00
CA THR A 234 29.57 -12.64 13.92
C THR A 234 29.07 -13.09 15.30
N GLU A 235 29.67 -14.15 15.85
CA GLU A 235 29.36 -14.63 17.19
C GLU A 235 29.42 -13.45 18.17
N LEU A 236 28.31 -13.26 18.90
CA LEU A 236 28.29 -12.34 20.03
C LEU A 236 29.37 -12.78 21.03
N PRO A 237 30.18 -11.86 21.59
CA PRO A 237 31.18 -12.22 22.59
C PRO A 237 30.49 -12.92 23.77
N THR A 238 30.90 -14.15 24.06
CA THR A 238 30.52 -14.84 25.30
C THR A 238 31.08 -14.08 26.49
N GLU A 239 30.21 -13.55 27.34
CA GLU A 239 30.64 -13.01 28.64
C GLU A 239 31.30 -14.11 29.48
N PRO A 240 32.43 -13.84 30.14
CA PRO A 240 33.03 -14.81 31.04
C PRO A 240 32.15 -14.96 32.29
N ALA A 241 31.84 -16.21 32.63
CA ALA A 241 31.17 -16.56 33.88
C ALA A 241 32.01 -16.08 35.08
N THR A 242 31.51 -15.10 35.83
CA THR A 242 32.07 -14.77 37.14
C THR A 242 31.52 -15.72 38.19
N GLU A 243 32.42 -16.53 38.73
CA GLU A 243 32.24 -17.46 39.84
C GLU A 243 31.60 -16.80 41.07
N SER A 244 30.65 -17.51 41.68
CA SER A 244 30.08 -17.18 42.98
C SER A 244 31.11 -17.44 44.09
N ALA A 245 31.76 -16.38 44.58
CA ALA A 245 32.55 -16.46 45.80
C ALA A 245 31.63 -16.50 47.03
N GLY A 246 31.71 -17.59 47.78
CA GLY A 246 30.94 -17.85 49.00
C GLY A 246 31.20 -16.83 50.11
N ALA A 247 30.16 -16.59 50.90
CA ALA A 247 30.22 -15.83 52.12
C ALA A 247 31.04 -16.55 53.21
N PRO A 248 31.81 -15.82 54.03
CA PRO A 248 32.12 -16.26 55.37
C PRO A 248 31.34 -15.42 56.38
N SER A 249 30.54 -16.13 57.19
CA SER A 249 30.01 -15.65 58.45
C SER A 249 31.16 -15.42 59.44
N GLY A 250 31.34 -14.18 59.90
CA GLY A 250 32.32 -13.80 60.93
C GLY A 250 31.67 -12.93 62.00
N LYS A 251 31.68 -13.43 63.24
CA LYS A 251 31.02 -12.89 64.43
C LYS A 251 31.61 -11.55 64.91
N ALA A 252 30.78 -10.87 65.70
CA ALA A 252 30.95 -9.58 66.34
C ALA A 252 32.10 -9.44 67.38
N SER A 253 32.41 -8.15 67.65
CA SER A 253 32.75 -7.51 68.94
C SER A 253 34.23 -7.13 69.21
N PRO A 254 34.54 -6.20 70.16
CA PRO A 254 34.51 -4.72 70.00
C PRO A 254 35.80 -4.01 70.51
N ASN A 255 35.75 -2.68 70.71
CA ASN A 255 36.77 -1.70 71.19
C ASN A 255 37.58 -1.03 70.08
N THR A 256 37.80 0.29 70.03
CA THR A 256 37.80 1.39 71.02
C THR A 256 37.32 2.69 70.37
#